data_AF-A0A9Y1BKH8-F1
#
_entry.id   AF-A0A9Y1BKH8-F1
#
_cell.length_a   1.000
_cell.length_b   1.000
_cell.length_c   1.000
_cell.angle_alpha   90.00
_cell.angle_beta   90.00
_cell.angle_gamma   90.00
#
_symmetry.space_group_name_H-M   'P 1'
#
loop_
_entity.id
_entity.type
_entity.pdbx_description
1 polymer ?
#
loop_
_entity_poly.entity_id
_entity_poly.type
_entity_poly.pdbx_seq_one_letter_code
_entity_poly.pdbx_strand_id
1 'polypeptide(L)'
;MKKEKEDAIKKFANIFSMTAGNRSIYKHLDFLFKDDYNGSTKRDQIIYLLKKYYPDNKKLMYILREIFAVHNVSFVKRNIDKINECLINFNLYVDENLKLNVIDSVIMCLNEAEFIVNSQLDNIPKNLPQMPEDILEKGKNMAYAYLLLYILENYLRLFISQANKNKKLEYSAGQKKKIENRKNQEEKNTYHAVRGTNDLFYLDLSDLCSIIVNNWNSFIKYFPNQNFIKTRLEELVITRNHVAHNSIISDNDFRRLITYFEDILNQIAFYFH
;
A
#
# COMPACT_ATOMS: atom_id res chain seq x y z
N MET A 1 8.86 11.88 -1.25
CA MET A 1 7.69 11.84 -2.16
C MET A 1 7.63 12.95 -3.22
N LYS A 2 7.43 14.24 -2.90
CA LYS A 2 7.27 15.28 -3.96
C LYS A 2 8.49 15.38 -4.89
N LYS A 3 9.71 15.35 -4.34
CA LYS A 3 10.97 15.40 -5.11
C LYS A 3 11.15 14.15 -6.01
N GLU A 4 10.87 12.96 -5.48
CA GLU A 4 10.96 11.70 -6.24
C GLU A 4 9.97 11.66 -7.41
N LYS A 5 8.71 12.05 -7.18
CA LYS A 5 7.69 12.17 -8.24
C LYS A 5 8.14 13.17 -9.32
N GLU A 6 8.72 14.31 -8.93
CA GLU A 6 9.24 15.29 -9.91
C GLU A 6 10.42 14.76 -10.73
N ASP A 7 11.34 14.02 -10.11
CA ASP A 7 12.47 13.42 -10.81
C ASP A 7 12.02 12.27 -11.73
N ALA A 8 11.01 11.48 -11.31
CA ALA A 8 10.36 10.47 -12.14
C ALA A 8 9.68 11.10 -13.38
N ILE A 9 9.00 12.24 -13.24
CA ILE A 9 8.41 12.97 -14.38
C ILE A 9 9.47 13.38 -15.39
N LYS A 10 10.60 13.92 -14.93
CA LYS A 10 11.70 14.34 -15.82
C LYS A 10 12.31 13.14 -16.55
N LYS A 11 12.53 12.03 -15.85
CA LYS A 11 13.02 10.77 -16.44
C LYS A 11 12.04 10.24 -17.49
N PHE A 12 10.75 10.17 -17.17
CA PHE A 12 9.71 9.75 -18.10
C PHE A 12 9.67 10.64 -19.35
N ALA A 13 9.67 11.97 -19.18
CA ALA A 13 9.68 12.91 -20.29
C ALA A 13 10.91 12.74 -21.19
N ASN A 14 12.07 12.39 -20.64
CA ASN A 14 13.27 12.10 -21.44
C ASN A 14 13.07 10.92 -22.38
N ILE A 15 12.50 9.82 -21.89
CA ILE A 15 12.25 8.61 -22.68
C ILE A 15 11.50 8.98 -23.97
N PHE A 16 10.39 9.71 -23.84
CA PHE A 16 9.52 10.07 -24.97
C PHE A 16 9.97 11.31 -25.76
N SER A 17 10.91 12.10 -25.22
CA SER A 17 11.45 13.27 -25.93
C SER A 17 12.35 12.89 -27.11
N MET A 18 13.07 11.76 -27.02
CA MET A 18 14.15 11.38 -27.94
C MET A 18 13.68 10.71 -29.23
N THR A 19 12.42 10.31 -29.34
CA THR A 19 11.91 9.58 -30.52
C THR A 19 10.85 10.37 -31.26
N ALA A 20 10.82 10.33 -32.59
CA ALA A 20 9.72 10.93 -33.34
C ALA A 20 8.41 10.21 -32.97
N GLY A 21 7.40 10.96 -32.52
CA GLY A 21 6.05 10.42 -32.33
C GLY A 21 5.29 10.43 -33.66
N ASN A 22 4.24 9.63 -33.76
CA ASN A 22 3.33 9.61 -34.90
C ASN A 22 2.49 10.89 -34.98
N ARG A 23 2.32 11.59 -33.85
CA ARG A 23 1.64 12.88 -33.73
C ARG A 23 2.35 13.77 -32.72
N SER A 24 2.16 15.08 -32.85
CA SER A 24 2.59 16.05 -31.84
C SER A 24 1.75 15.91 -30.58
N ILE A 25 2.39 15.86 -29.41
CA ILE A 25 1.68 15.79 -28.11
C ILE A 25 0.80 17.01 -27.92
N TYR A 26 1.33 18.21 -28.20
CA TYR A 26 0.54 19.44 -28.12
C TYR A 26 -0.72 19.40 -28.97
N LYS A 27 -0.63 18.89 -30.22
CA LYS A 27 -1.82 18.81 -31.10
C LYS A 27 -2.82 17.73 -30.65
N HIS A 28 -2.35 16.69 -29.99
CA HIS A 28 -3.18 15.56 -29.58
C HIS A 28 -3.89 15.80 -28.23
N LEU A 29 -3.29 16.63 -27.37
CA LEU A 29 -3.76 16.93 -26.01
C LEU A 29 -3.93 18.45 -25.78
N ASP A 30 -4.21 19.22 -26.82
CA ASP A 30 -4.28 20.69 -26.79
C ASP A 30 -5.21 21.22 -25.69
N PHE A 31 -6.38 20.60 -25.53
CA PHE A 31 -7.40 20.92 -24.54
C PHE A 31 -6.94 20.77 -23.07
N LEU A 32 -5.80 20.11 -22.81
CA LEU A 32 -5.23 19.98 -21.47
C LEU A 32 -4.19 21.06 -21.14
N PHE A 33 -3.72 21.80 -22.15
CA PHE A 33 -2.85 22.96 -21.98
C PHE A 33 -3.69 24.20 -21.67
N LYS A 34 -3.27 24.95 -20.63
CA LYS A 34 -3.89 26.23 -20.28
C LYS A 34 -3.02 27.38 -20.74
N ASP A 35 -3.55 28.59 -20.62
CA ASP A 35 -2.88 29.85 -20.97
C ASP A 35 -1.56 30.08 -20.22
N ASP A 36 -1.34 29.38 -19.10
CA ASP A 36 -0.10 29.40 -18.30
C ASP A 36 1.04 28.56 -18.91
N TYR A 37 0.79 27.80 -19.98
CA TYR A 37 1.80 26.97 -20.63
C TYR A 37 2.64 27.75 -21.64
N ASN A 38 3.96 27.75 -21.46
CA ASN A 38 4.91 28.45 -22.33
C ASN A 38 6.03 27.55 -22.91
N GLY A 39 5.95 26.23 -22.70
CA GLY A 39 6.96 25.29 -23.16
C GLY A 39 6.90 25.06 -24.67
N SER A 40 8.05 24.92 -25.32
CA SER A 40 8.12 24.69 -26.77
C SER A 40 8.47 23.26 -27.14
N THR A 41 9.18 22.53 -26.26
CA THR A 41 9.63 21.18 -26.59
C THR A 41 8.61 20.13 -26.17
N LYS A 42 8.61 18.99 -26.86
CA LYS A 42 7.81 17.82 -26.47
C LYS A 42 8.10 17.37 -25.03
N ARG A 43 9.35 17.52 -24.59
CA ARG A 43 9.74 17.24 -23.20
C ARG A 43 8.99 18.15 -22.23
N ASP A 44 8.94 19.45 -22.51
CA ASP A 44 8.25 20.44 -21.67
C ASP A 44 6.74 20.17 -21.65
N GLN A 45 6.16 19.79 -22.80
CA GLN A 45 4.75 19.39 -22.92
C GLN A 45 4.42 18.24 -21.96
N ILE A 46 5.21 17.17 -21.98
CA ILE A 46 5.03 16.01 -21.10
C ILE A 46 5.21 16.41 -19.63
N ILE A 47 6.26 17.16 -19.31
CA ILE A 47 6.52 17.60 -17.93
C ILE A 47 5.35 18.41 -17.40
N TYR A 48 4.83 19.36 -18.18
CA TYR A 48 3.69 20.18 -17.79
C TYR A 48 2.45 19.33 -17.51
N LEU A 49 2.07 18.46 -18.44
CA LEU A 49 0.89 17.60 -18.29
C LEU A 49 1.00 16.70 -17.06
N LEU A 50 2.13 16.00 -16.90
CA LEU A 50 2.30 15.10 -15.76
C LEU A 50 2.36 15.87 -14.44
N LYS A 51 3.07 17.00 -14.35
CA LYS A 51 3.11 17.82 -13.13
C LYS A 51 1.75 18.35 -12.72
N LYS A 52 0.92 18.74 -13.69
CA LYS A 52 -0.39 19.33 -13.45
C LYS A 52 -1.43 18.30 -13.02
N TYR A 53 -1.36 17.09 -13.58
CA TYR A 53 -2.41 16.10 -13.42
C TYR A 53 -2.02 14.87 -12.61
N TYR A 54 -0.76 14.69 -12.18
CA TYR A 54 -0.39 13.56 -11.30
C TYR A 54 -1.16 13.48 -9.97
N PRO A 55 -1.71 14.56 -9.39
CA PRO A 55 -2.56 14.43 -8.20
C PRO A 55 -3.90 13.72 -8.46
N ASP A 56 -4.32 13.57 -9.72
CA ASP A 56 -5.55 12.88 -10.14
C ASP A 56 -5.19 11.64 -10.95
N ASN A 57 -5.24 10.47 -10.31
CA ASN A 57 -4.86 9.20 -10.93
C ASN A 57 -5.64 8.88 -12.21
N LYS A 58 -6.94 9.24 -12.29
CA LYS A 58 -7.75 8.97 -13.49
C LYS A 58 -7.25 9.82 -14.67
N LYS A 59 -7.01 11.11 -14.44
CA LYS A 59 -6.47 11.99 -15.47
C LYS A 59 -5.04 11.64 -15.84
N LEU A 60 -4.21 11.28 -14.86
CA LEU A 60 -2.84 10.84 -15.11
C LEU A 60 -2.82 9.59 -16.01
N MET A 61 -3.63 8.58 -15.70
CA MET A 61 -3.72 7.37 -16.51
C MET A 61 -4.20 7.67 -17.94
N TYR A 62 -5.18 8.56 -18.09
CA TYR A 62 -5.63 9.01 -19.40
C TYR A 62 -4.48 9.64 -20.20
N ILE A 63 -3.78 10.63 -19.62
CA ILE A 63 -2.65 11.31 -20.27
C ILE A 63 -1.55 10.32 -20.67
N LEU A 64 -1.20 9.39 -19.79
CA LEU A 64 -0.18 8.37 -20.07
C LEU A 64 -0.58 7.48 -21.25
N ARG A 65 -1.84 7.05 -21.31
CA ARG A 65 -2.38 6.27 -22.44
C ARG A 65 -2.29 7.05 -23.75
N GLU A 66 -2.66 8.33 -23.74
CA GLU A 66 -2.57 9.18 -24.93
C GLU A 66 -1.12 9.43 -25.36
N ILE A 67 -0.20 9.59 -24.41
CA ILE A 67 1.24 9.67 -24.71
C ILE A 67 1.71 8.37 -25.37
N PHE A 68 1.32 7.19 -24.89
CA PHE A 68 1.68 5.93 -25.54
C PHE A 68 1.06 5.81 -26.94
N ALA A 69 -0.19 6.23 -27.12
CA ALA A 69 -0.90 6.16 -28.39
C ALA A 69 -0.26 7.00 -29.50
N VAL A 70 0.37 8.12 -29.16
CA VAL A 70 1.08 8.96 -30.14
C VAL A 70 2.51 8.49 -30.43
N HIS A 71 3.00 7.44 -29.78
CA HIS A 71 4.33 6.85 -30.04
C HIS A 71 4.22 5.45 -30.65
N ASN A 72 5.30 5.00 -31.28
CA ASN A 72 5.34 3.68 -31.91
C ASN A 72 5.28 2.57 -30.83
N VAL A 73 4.40 1.58 -31.02
CA VAL A 73 4.22 0.42 -30.14
C VAL A 73 5.54 -0.30 -29.84
N SER A 74 6.38 -0.51 -30.86
CA SER A 74 7.69 -1.17 -30.69
C SER A 74 8.66 -0.35 -29.84
N PHE A 75 8.56 0.98 -29.90
CA PHE A 75 9.34 1.88 -29.05
C PHE A 75 8.91 1.78 -27.60
N VAL A 76 7.59 1.82 -27.33
CA VAL A 76 7.06 1.69 -25.96
C VAL A 76 7.46 0.32 -25.38
N LYS A 77 7.28 -0.77 -26.15
CA LYS A 77 7.64 -2.12 -25.72
C LYS A 77 9.13 -2.26 -25.39
N ARG A 78 10.03 -1.66 -26.18
CA ARG A 78 11.48 -1.71 -25.92
C ARG A 78 11.91 -0.92 -24.67
N ASN A 79 11.10 0.04 -24.23
CA ASN A 79 11.41 0.89 -23.09
C ASN A 79 10.52 0.61 -21.87
N ILE A 80 9.78 -0.51 -21.87
CA ILE A 80 8.78 -0.82 -20.84
C ILE A 80 9.37 -0.81 -19.43
N ASP A 81 10.57 -1.36 -19.22
CA ASP A 81 11.23 -1.40 -17.92
C ASP A 81 11.56 0.00 -17.41
N LYS A 82 12.19 0.83 -18.26
CA LYS A 82 12.50 2.24 -17.94
C LYS A 82 11.26 3.08 -17.70
N ILE A 83 10.17 2.78 -18.42
CA ILE A 83 8.86 3.39 -18.21
C ILE A 83 8.33 2.99 -16.83
N ASN A 84 8.33 1.69 -16.49
CA ASN A 84 7.84 1.18 -15.21
C ASN A 84 8.66 1.67 -14.02
N GLU A 85 9.99 1.82 -14.15
CA GLU A 85 10.85 2.49 -13.16
C GLU A 85 10.40 3.92 -12.84
N CYS A 86 9.80 4.62 -13.81
CA CYS A 86 9.21 5.93 -13.58
C CYS A 86 7.80 5.81 -12.99
N LEU A 87 6.96 4.95 -13.57
CA LEU A 87 5.54 4.82 -13.23
C LEU A 87 5.27 4.26 -11.83
N ILE A 88 6.20 3.50 -11.26
CA ILE A 88 6.09 3.01 -9.87
C ILE A 88 5.93 4.15 -8.86
N ASN A 89 6.51 5.33 -9.14
CA ASN A 89 6.35 6.53 -8.30
C ASN A 89 4.93 7.12 -8.34
N PHE A 90 4.10 6.65 -9.27
CA PHE A 90 2.70 7.00 -9.43
C PHE A 90 1.76 5.83 -9.13
N ASN A 91 2.28 4.72 -8.59
CA ASN A 91 1.54 3.48 -8.38
C ASN A 91 0.91 2.94 -9.68
N LEU A 92 1.65 3.03 -10.79
CA LEU A 92 1.21 2.57 -12.10
C LEU A 92 2.29 1.68 -12.72
N TYR A 93 1.86 0.76 -13.58
CA TYR A 93 2.76 0.01 -14.45
C TYR A 93 2.09 -0.28 -15.79
N VAL A 94 2.90 -0.55 -16.80
CA VAL A 94 2.49 -1.03 -18.12
C VAL A 94 2.84 -2.51 -18.19
N ASP A 95 1.86 -3.34 -18.56
CA ASP A 95 2.10 -4.77 -18.78
C ASP A 95 2.65 -5.07 -20.18
N GLU A 96 3.00 -6.33 -20.41
CA GLU A 96 3.54 -6.82 -21.70
C GLU A 96 2.60 -6.60 -22.90
N ASN A 97 1.30 -6.39 -22.64
CA ASN A 97 0.25 -6.08 -23.61
C ASN A 97 0.05 -4.57 -23.78
N LEU A 98 0.94 -3.75 -23.21
CA LEU A 98 0.91 -2.29 -23.22
C LEU A 98 -0.32 -1.68 -22.53
N LYS A 99 -0.99 -2.43 -21.67
CA LYS A 99 -2.09 -1.92 -20.87
C LYS A 99 -1.53 -1.23 -19.64
N LEU A 100 -1.96 0.01 -19.43
CA LEU A 100 -1.65 0.77 -18.22
C LEU A 100 -2.57 0.31 -17.08
N ASN A 101 -1.94 -0.24 -16.05
CA ASN A 101 -2.57 -0.78 -14.86
C ASN A 101 -2.14 0.03 -13.63
N VAL A 102 -2.97 0.01 -12.61
CA VAL A 102 -2.56 0.46 -11.28
C VAL A 102 -1.72 -0.65 -10.69
N ILE A 103 -0.57 -0.30 -10.11
CA ILE A 103 0.16 -1.26 -9.28
C ILE A 103 -0.80 -1.62 -8.16
N ASP A 104 -1.25 -2.86 -8.16
CA ASP A 104 -1.92 -3.40 -7.01
C ASP A 104 -0.84 -3.62 -5.95
N SER A 105 -0.52 -2.54 -5.25
CA SER A 105 0.51 -2.49 -4.21
C SER A 105 0.25 -3.55 -3.13
N VAL A 106 -1.02 -3.97 -3.01
CA VAL A 106 -1.45 -5.04 -2.13
C VAL A 106 -1.03 -6.40 -2.70
N ILE A 107 -1.33 -6.70 -3.98
CA ILE A 107 -0.86 -7.95 -4.61
C ILE A 107 0.67 -8.05 -4.58
N MET A 108 1.38 -6.95 -4.86
CA MET A 108 2.84 -6.94 -4.72
C MET A 108 3.28 -7.23 -3.28
N CYS A 109 2.63 -6.60 -2.29
CA CYS A 109 2.92 -6.84 -0.88
C CYS A 109 2.64 -8.30 -0.47
N LEU A 110 1.57 -8.91 -1.00
CA LEU A 110 1.25 -10.33 -0.76
C LEU A 110 2.34 -11.24 -1.36
N ASN A 111 2.67 -11.04 -2.63
CA ASN A 111 3.70 -11.83 -3.32
C ASN A 111 5.07 -11.69 -2.65
N GLU A 112 5.45 -10.48 -2.23
CA GLU A 112 6.71 -10.23 -1.54
C GLU A 112 6.72 -10.85 -0.13
N ALA A 113 5.61 -10.76 0.61
CA ALA A 113 5.46 -11.40 1.91
C ALA A 113 5.57 -12.93 1.81
N GLU A 114 4.90 -13.54 0.83
CA GLU A 114 4.99 -14.97 0.55
C GLU A 114 6.42 -15.38 0.14
N PHE A 115 7.06 -14.61 -0.75
CA PHE A 115 8.44 -14.85 -1.17
C PHE A 115 9.43 -14.77 -0.02
N ILE A 116 9.30 -13.76 0.86
CA ILE A 116 10.14 -13.62 2.05
C ILE A 116 10.01 -14.87 2.92
N VAL A 117 8.79 -15.31 3.23
CA VAL A 117 8.58 -16.50 4.07
C VAL A 117 9.19 -17.75 3.43
N ASN A 118 8.93 -17.98 2.13
CA ASN A 118 9.46 -19.13 1.42
C ASN A 118 11.00 -19.14 1.34
N SER A 119 11.62 -17.99 1.04
CA SER A 119 13.08 -17.88 0.92
C SER A 119 13.84 -18.06 2.24
N GLN A 120 13.26 -17.70 3.39
CA GLN A 120 13.92 -17.91 4.69
C GLN A 120 13.99 -19.40 5.08
N LEU A 121 13.10 -20.23 4.54
CA LEU A 121 12.98 -21.63 4.91
C LEU A 121 13.96 -22.52 4.14
N ASP A 122 14.28 -22.17 2.90
CA ASP A 122 15.35 -22.81 2.13
C ASP A 122 16.73 -22.63 2.81
N ASN A 123 16.85 -21.61 3.66
CA ASN A 123 18.04 -21.32 4.45
C ASN A 123 18.04 -21.99 5.84
N ILE A 124 17.00 -22.76 6.20
CA ILE A 124 17.00 -23.52 7.45
C ILE A 124 18.10 -24.58 7.38
N PRO A 125 19.04 -24.61 8.34
CA PRO A 125 20.15 -25.55 8.32
C PRO A 125 19.65 -27.01 8.31
N LYS A 126 20.07 -27.78 7.29
CA LYS A 126 19.68 -29.20 7.12
C LYS A 126 20.14 -30.12 8.26
N ASN A 127 20.98 -29.62 9.17
CA ASN A 127 21.49 -30.31 10.35
C ASN A 127 20.62 -30.10 11.61
N LEU A 128 19.48 -29.41 11.51
CA LEU A 128 18.45 -29.49 12.55
C LEU A 128 17.97 -30.95 12.70
N PRO A 129 17.55 -31.38 13.91
CA PRO A 129 16.85 -32.64 14.08
C PRO A 129 15.74 -32.74 13.04
N GLN A 130 15.52 -33.93 12.48
CA GLN A 130 14.54 -34.16 11.41
C GLN A 130 13.15 -33.74 11.93
N MET A 131 12.76 -32.49 11.64
CA MET A 131 11.49 -31.93 12.05
C MET A 131 10.39 -32.57 11.19
N PRO A 132 9.24 -32.92 11.76
CA PRO A 132 8.09 -33.33 10.97
C PRO A 132 7.78 -32.29 9.89
N GLU A 133 7.65 -32.75 8.64
CA GLU A 133 7.41 -31.89 7.48
C GLU A 133 6.12 -31.07 7.63
N ASP A 134 5.12 -31.65 8.30
CA ASP A 134 3.84 -30.99 8.58
C ASP A 134 4.01 -29.79 9.52
N ILE A 135 4.86 -29.88 10.54
CA ILE A 135 5.16 -28.77 11.47
C ILE A 135 5.84 -27.63 10.71
N LEU A 136 6.77 -27.95 9.79
CA LEU A 136 7.42 -26.95 8.96
C LEU A 136 6.42 -26.26 8.05
N GLU A 137 5.58 -27.01 7.33
CA GLU A 137 4.56 -26.46 6.43
C GLU A 137 3.55 -25.56 7.17
N LYS A 138 3.02 -26.04 8.30
CA LYS A 138 2.14 -25.25 9.19
C LYS A 138 2.83 -23.98 9.68
N GLY A 139 4.12 -24.09 10.03
CA GLY A 139 4.96 -22.96 10.40
C GLY A 139 5.05 -21.90 9.30
N LYS A 140 5.20 -22.31 8.02
CA LYS A 140 5.23 -21.37 6.88
C LYS A 140 3.92 -20.59 6.79
N ASN A 141 2.80 -21.31 6.82
CA ASN A 141 1.48 -20.70 6.71
C ASN A 141 1.23 -19.72 7.86
N MET A 142 1.62 -20.07 9.08
CA MET A 142 1.46 -19.17 10.23
C MET A 142 2.42 -17.99 10.19
N ALA A 143 3.65 -18.15 9.70
CA ALA A 143 4.59 -17.04 9.51
C ALA A 143 4.07 -16.03 8.48
N TYR A 144 3.49 -16.53 7.38
CA TYR A 144 2.87 -15.68 6.37
C TYR A 144 1.63 -14.97 6.93
N ALA A 145 0.76 -15.68 7.63
CA ALA A 145 -0.40 -15.08 8.29
C ALA A 145 0.01 -13.99 9.30
N TYR A 146 1.05 -14.26 10.11
CA TYR A 146 1.60 -13.28 11.05
C TYR A 146 2.12 -12.03 10.34
N LEU A 147 2.86 -12.19 9.24
CA LEU A 147 3.40 -11.06 8.48
C LEU A 147 2.28 -10.16 7.95
N LEU A 148 1.23 -10.73 7.36
CA LEU A 148 0.07 -9.96 6.87
C LEU A 148 -0.66 -9.23 8.00
N LEU A 149 -0.91 -9.90 9.12
CA LEU A 149 -1.55 -9.29 10.29
C LEU A 149 -0.69 -8.17 10.87
N TYR A 150 0.62 -8.36 10.96
CA TYR A 150 1.55 -7.34 11.45
C TYR A 150 1.54 -6.10 10.57
N ILE A 151 1.62 -6.28 9.24
CA ILE A 151 1.55 -5.18 8.27
C ILE A 151 0.23 -4.44 8.43
N LEU A 152 -0.90 -5.14 8.41
CA LEU A 152 -2.23 -4.54 8.49
C LEU A 152 -2.44 -3.78 9.81
N GLU A 153 -2.12 -4.39 10.96
CA GLU A 153 -2.34 -3.78 12.27
C GLU A 153 -1.51 -2.49 12.43
N ASN A 154 -0.25 -2.50 11.98
CA ASN A 154 0.60 -1.31 12.03
C ASN A 154 0.22 -0.25 11.00
N TYR A 155 -0.15 -0.66 9.79
CA TYR A 155 -0.60 0.27 8.77
C TYR A 155 -1.92 0.96 9.18
N LEU A 156 -2.82 0.25 9.86
CA LEU A 156 -4.02 0.84 10.48
C LEU A 156 -3.66 1.88 11.55
N ARG A 157 -2.63 1.67 12.38
CA ARG A 157 -2.17 2.68 13.34
C ARG A 157 -1.73 3.97 12.64
N LEU A 158 -0.93 3.83 11.58
CA LEU A 158 -0.48 4.98 10.78
C LEU A 158 -1.67 5.69 10.11
N PHE A 159 -2.57 4.91 9.52
CA PHE A 159 -3.80 5.39 8.91
C PHE A 159 -4.66 6.21 9.90
N ILE A 160 -4.96 5.63 11.08
CA ILE A 160 -5.76 6.28 12.12
C ILE A 160 -5.11 7.59 12.57
N SER A 161 -3.78 7.57 12.79
CA SER A 161 -3.01 8.74 13.20
C SER A 161 -3.12 9.88 12.18
N GLN A 162 -2.88 9.60 10.90
CA GLN A 162 -2.91 10.64 9.87
C GLN A 162 -4.33 11.07 9.49
N ALA A 163 -5.32 10.17 9.50
CA ALA A 163 -6.73 10.53 9.32
C ALA A 163 -7.23 11.50 10.41
N ASN A 164 -6.62 11.46 11.61
CA ASN A 164 -6.98 12.30 12.74
C ASN A 164 -5.92 13.36 13.11
N LYS A 165 -4.98 13.68 12.21
CA LYS A 165 -3.86 14.60 12.52
C LYS A 165 -4.29 15.95 13.13
N ASN A 166 -5.48 16.44 12.79
CA ASN A 166 -6.02 17.72 13.26
C ASN A 166 -7.19 17.58 14.24
N LYS A 167 -7.47 16.37 14.73
CA LYS A 167 -8.59 16.07 15.62
C LYS A 167 -8.12 15.21 16.79
N LYS A 168 -8.71 15.41 17.96
CA LYS A 168 -8.44 14.53 19.11
C LYS A 168 -9.18 13.20 18.90
N LEU A 169 -8.46 12.09 18.98
CA LEU A 169 -9.07 10.76 19.02
C LEU A 169 -9.79 10.56 20.35
N GLU A 170 -11.03 10.07 20.28
CA GLU A 170 -11.79 9.66 21.44
C GLU A 170 -11.49 8.19 21.76
N TYR A 171 -10.91 7.98 22.94
CA TYR A 171 -10.63 6.66 23.49
C TYR A 171 -11.65 6.32 24.58
N SER A 172 -12.10 5.06 24.59
CA SER A 172 -12.94 4.53 25.66
C SER A 172 -12.15 4.45 26.98
N ALA A 173 -12.87 4.35 28.11
CA ALA A 173 -12.23 4.19 29.42
C ALA A 173 -11.34 2.93 29.48
N GLY A 174 -11.79 1.84 28.86
CA GLY A 174 -11.02 0.60 28.76
C GLY A 174 -9.72 0.78 27.97
N GLN A 175 -9.78 1.49 26.84
CA GLN A 175 -8.60 1.77 26.01
C GLN A 175 -7.59 2.64 26.77
N LYS A 176 -8.06 3.71 27.44
CA LYS A 176 -7.18 4.57 28.26
C LYS A 176 -6.46 3.78 29.35
N LYS A 177 -7.21 2.95 30.11
CA LYS A 177 -6.63 2.09 31.15
C LYS A 177 -5.61 1.11 30.57
N LYS A 178 -5.89 0.53 29.40
CA LYS A 178 -4.98 -0.39 28.71
C LYS A 178 -3.68 0.28 28.27
N ILE A 179 -3.77 1.49 27.72
CA ILE A 179 -2.61 2.31 27.35
C ILE A 179 -1.76 2.61 28.59
N GLU A 180 -2.38 3.13 29.65
CA GLU A 180 -1.70 3.49 30.90
C GLU A 180 -1.02 2.27 31.53
N ASN A 181 -1.74 1.16 31.66
CA ASN A 181 -1.18 -0.07 32.22
C ASN A 181 0.03 -0.58 31.43
N ARG A 182 -0.03 -0.56 30.09
CA ARG A 182 1.07 -1.04 29.25
C ARG A 182 2.28 -0.09 29.32
N LYS A 183 2.08 1.23 29.37
CA LYS A 183 3.17 2.21 29.61
C LYS A 183 3.84 1.99 30.97
N ASN A 184 3.04 1.89 32.03
CA ASN A 184 3.53 1.63 33.39
C ASN A 184 4.28 0.29 33.49
N GLN A 185 3.87 -0.73 32.73
CA GLN A 185 4.58 -2.01 32.64
C GLN A 185 5.92 -1.87 31.91
N GLU A 186 6.00 -1.10 30.82
CA GLU A 186 7.26 -0.85 30.11
C GLU A 186 8.26 -0.06 30.95
N GLU A 187 7.80 0.96 31.69
CA GLU A 187 8.65 1.71 32.63
C GLU A 187 9.27 0.82 33.71
N LYS A 188 8.53 -0.20 34.17
CA LYS A 188 9.04 -1.18 35.15
C LYS A 188 9.97 -2.23 34.53
N ASN A 189 9.81 -2.52 33.24
CA ASN A 189 10.51 -3.60 32.54
C ASN A 189 11.41 -3.05 31.42
N THR A 190 12.39 -2.23 31.80
CA THR A 190 13.29 -1.51 30.86
C THR A 190 14.21 -2.43 30.02
N TYR A 191 14.23 -3.72 30.31
CA TYR A 191 14.97 -4.74 29.55
C TYR A 191 14.17 -5.30 28.35
N HIS A 192 12.92 -4.88 28.17
CA HIS A 192 12.10 -5.21 27.00
C HIS A 192 11.96 -4.00 26.07
N ALA A 193 11.67 -4.27 24.79
CA ALA A 193 11.40 -3.24 23.81
C ALA A 193 10.11 -2.45 24.15
N VAL A 194 10.13 -1.15 23.91
CA VAL A 194 8.95 -0.28 23.99
C VAL A 194 8.08 -0.46 22.76
N ARG A 195 6.75 -0.40 22.93
CA ARG A 195 5.80 -0.67 21.84
C ARG A 195 5.76 0.41 20.77
N GLY A 196 6.02 1.66 21.11
CA GLY A 196 6.05 2.75 20.14
C GLY A 196 5.91 4.13 20.75
N THR A 197 5.81 5.14 19.88
CA THR A 197 5.89 6.56 20.25
C THR A 197 4.55 7.22 20.55
N ASN A 198 3.42 6.55 20.29
CA ASN A 198 2.09 7.08 20.54
C ASN A 198 1.11 6.02 21.06
N ASP A 199 -0.03 6.48 21.56
CA ASP A 199 -1.05 5.65 22.22
C ASP A 199 -1.60 4.51 21.34
N LEU A 200 -1.63 4.66 20.01
CA LEU A 200 -2.14 3.62 19.11
C LEU A 200 -1.25 2.37 19.09
N PHE A 201 0.04 2.49 19.39
CA PHE A 201 0.96 1.35 19.51
C PHE A 201 0.73 0.53 20.79
N TYR A 202 0.02 1.11 21.76
CA TYR A 202 -0.37 0.43 23.00
C TYR A 202 -1.72 -0.27 22.90
N LEU A 203 -2.33 -0.28 21.72
CA LEU A 203 -3.64 -0.87 21.44
C LEU A 203 -3.51 -2.02 20.44
N ASP A 204 -4.39 -3.03 20.51
CA ASP A 204 -4.41 -4.15 19.55
C ASP A 204 -5.51 -3.99 18.50
N LEU A 205 -5.56 -4.91 17.52
CA LEU A 205 -6.50 -4.84 16.39
C LEU A 205 -7.97 -4.63 16.82
N SER A 206 -8.39 -5.23 17.93
CA SER A 206 -9.76 -5.08 18.45
C SER A 206 -10.04 -3.66 18.93
N ASP A 207 -9.05 -3.04 19.58
CA ASP A 207 -9.12 -1.65 20.00
C ASP A 207 -9.10 -0.70 18.79
N LEU A 208 -8.30 -1.00 17.76
CA LEU A 208 -8.23 -0.20 16.53
C LEU A 208 -9.59 -0.21 15.79
N CYS A 209 -10.25 -1.37 15.72
CA CYS A 209 -11.61 -1.48 15.21
C CYS A 209 -12.57 -0.57 16.00
N SER A 210 -12.52 -0.66 17.33
CA SER A 210 -13.34 0.18 18.21
C SER A 210 -13.05 1.68 18.04
N ILE A 211 -11.79 2.08 17.83
CA ILE A 211 -11.43 3.47 17.55
C ILE A 211 -12.08 3.96 16.26
N ILE A 212 -11.99 3.19 15.17
CA ILE A 212 -12.56 3.56 13.87
C ILE A 212 -14.09 3.71 13.99
N VAL A 213 -14.75 2.78 14.69
CA VAL A 213 -16.20 2.80 14.90
C VAL A 213 -16.62 3.99 15.76
N ASN A 214 -15.99 4.22 16.92
CA ASN A 214 -16.38 5.28 17.85
C ASN A 214 -16.10 6.68 17.30
N ASN A 215 -15.08 6.83 16.44
CA ASN A 215 -14.70 8.10 15.84
C ASN A 215 -15.14 8.20 14.36
N TRP A 216 -16.28 7.58 14.01
CA TRP A 216 -16.70 7.38 12.62
C TRP A 216 -16.72 8.63 11.74
N ASN A 217 -17.06 9.79 12.31
CA ASN A 217 -17.08 11.06 11.59
C ASN A 217 -15.71 11.44 11.00
N SER A 218 -14.60 10.97 11.56
CA SER A 218 -13.26 11.14 10.98
C SER A 218 -12.98 10.19 9.82
N PHE A 219 -13.70 9.06 9.76
CA PHE A 219 -13.41 7.95 8.86
C PHE A 219 -14.39 7.80 7.69
N ILE A 220 -15.55 8.46 7.73
CA ILE A 220 -16.64 8.33 6.75
C ILE A 220 -16.22 8.57 5.29
N LYS A 221 -15.20 9.41 5.05
CA LYS A 221 -14.70 9.70 3.70
C LYS A 221 -13.77 8.63 3.12
N TYR A 222 -13.29 7.71 3.95
CA TYR A 222 -12.30 6.69 3.57
C TYR A 222 -12.91 5.32 3.32
N PHE A 223 -14.12 5.06 3.83
CA PHE A 223 -14.77 3.75 3.75
C PHE A 223 -16.20 3.89 3.21
N PRO A 224 -16.73 2.91 2.46
CA PRO A 224 -18.08 2.97 1.91
C PRO A 224 -19.16 3.12 2.99
N ASN A 225 -19.00 2.41 4.10
CA ASN A 225 -19.86 2.49 5.29
C ASN A 225 -19.14 1.88 6.51
N GLN A 226 -19.68 2.07 7.71
CA GLN A 226 -19.05 1.61 8.94
C GLN A 226 -19.00 0.08 9.04
N ASN A 227 -20.04 -0.61 8.56
CA ASN A 227 -20.10 -2.08 8.59
C ASN A 227 -19.01 -2.72 7.74
N PHE A 228 -18.63 -2.11 6.61
CA PHE A 228 -17.56 -2.60 5.73
C PHE A 228 -16.27 -2.89 6.50
N ILE A 229 -15.80 -1.91 7.28
CA ILE A 229 -14.54 -2.03 8.02
C ILE A 229 -14.73 -2.78 9.35
N LYS A 230 -15.85 -2.54 10.04
CA LYS A 230 -16.14 -3.18 11.33
C LYS A 230 -16.16 -4.70 11.22
N THR A 231 -16.98 -5.25 10.31
CA THR A 231 -17.12 -6.71 10.17
C THR A 231 -15.80 -7.36 9.77
N ARG A 232 -15.03 -6.74 8.85
CA ARG A 232 -13.73 -7.27 8.44
C ARG A 232 -12.74 -7.33 9.59
N LEU A 233 -12.62 -6.25 10.37
CA LEU A 233 -11.70 -6.21 11.51
C LEU A 233 -12.13 -7.15 12.63
N GLU A 234 -13.44 -7.27 12.92
CA GLU A 234 -13.95 -8.20 13.94
C GLU A 234 -13.62 -9.66 13.59
N GLU A 235 -13.80 -10.05 12.34
CA GLU A 235 -13.40 -11.38 11.86
C GLU A 235 -11.88 -11.60 11.92
N LEU A 236 -11.08 -10.59 11.51
CA LEU A 236 -9.62 -10.68 11.58
C LEU A 236 -9.09 -10.75 13.01
N VAL A 237 -9.79 -10.19 14.00
CA VAL A 237 -9.41 -10.31 15.42
C VAL A 237 -9.41 -11.77 15.86
N ILE A 238 -10.35 -12.58 15.38
CA ILE A 238 -10.42 -14.02 15.70
C ILE A 238 -9.17 -14.72 15.14
N THR A 239 -8.90 -14.54 13.84
CA THR A 239 -7.70 -15.10 13.17
C THR A 239 -6.42 -14.64 13.85
N ARG A 240 -6.33 -13.34 14.18
CA ARG A 240 -5.18 -12.74 14.84
C ARG A 240 -4.90 -13.33 16.20
N ASN A 241 -5.93 -13.65 16.98
CA ASN A 241 -5.78 -14.27 18.28
C ASN A 241 -5.20 -15.69 18.17
N HIS A 242 -5.67 -16.50 17.21
CA HIS A 242 -5.08 -17.82 16.95
C HIS A 242 -3.59 -17.71 16.59
N VAL A 243 -3.24 -16.83 15.65
CA VAL A 243 -1.85 -16.64 15.21
C VAL A 243 -0.96 -16.15 16.37
N ALA A 244 -1.43 -15.20 17.18
CA ALA A 244 -0.69 -14.69 18.33
C ALA A 244 -0.47 -15.73 19.45
N HIS A 245 -1.31 -16.77 19.50
CA HIS A 245 -1.18 -17.90 20.41
C HIS A 245 -0.53 -19.13 19.75
N ASN A 246 0.19 -18.94 18.64
CA ASN A 246 0.89 -19.99 17.89
C ASN A 246 -0.01 -21.17 17.50
N SER A 247 -1.31 -20.89 17.29
CA SER A 247 -2.29 -21.88 16.84
C SER A 247 -2.43 -21.84 15.33
N ILE A 248 -2.77 -22.99 14.75
CA ILE A 248 -3.06 -23.12 13.31
C ILE A 248 -4.41 -22.48 13.01
N ILE A 249 -4.49 -21.72 11.92
CA ILE A 249 -5.75 -21.23 11.35
C ILE A 249 -6.19 -22.11 10.18
N SER A 250 -7.49 -22.19 9.93
CA SER A 250 -8.01 -22.98 8.81
C SER A 250 -7.70 -22.33 7.46
N ASP A 251 -7.72 -23.10 6.37
CA ASP A 251 -7.57 -22.56 5.01
C ASP A 251 -8.61 -21.48 4.70
N ASN A 252 -9.81 -21.59 5.28
CA ASN A 252 -10.85 -20.59 5.12
C ASN A 252 -10.51 -19.29 5.86
N ASP A 253 -9.96 -19.38 7.07
CA ASP A 253 -9.50 -18.20 7.81
C ASP A 253 -8.30 -17.54 7.10
N PHE A 254 -7.43 -18.35 6.50
CA PHE A 254 -6.30 -17.88 5.72
C PHE A 254 -6.75 -17.13 4.45
N ARG A 255 -7.68 -17.70 3.67
CA ARG A 255 -8.29 -17.02 2.52
C ARG A 255 -9.02 -15.74 2.92
N ARG A 256 -9.74 -15.77 4.05
CA ARG A 256 -10.41 -14.59 4.61
C ARG A 256 -9.40 -13.51 5.01
N LEU A 257 -8.27 -13.91 5.61
CA LEU A 257 -7.17 -13.00 5.93
C LEU A 257 -6.66 -12.28 4.68
N ILE A 258 -6.34 -13.02 3.61
CA ILE A 258 -5.89 -12.43 2.34
C ILE A 258 -6.96 -11.48 1.80
N THR A 259 -8.21 -11.95 1.68
CA THR A 259 -9.30 -11.14 1.11
C THR A 259 -9.52 -9.84 1.88
N TYR A 260 -9.53 -9.89 3.22
CA TYR A 260 -9.76 -8.71 4.04
C TYR A 260 -8.54 -7.80 4.11
N PHE A 261 -7.33 -8.37 4.05
CA PHE A 261 -6.11 -7.59 3.87
C PHE A 261 -6.18 -6.79 2.57
N GLU A 262 -6.57 -7.42 1.46
CA GLU A 262 -6.72 -6.76 0.17
C GLU A 262 -7.78 -5.68 0.17
N ASP A 263 -8.99 -6.01 0.63
CA ASP A 263 -10.10 -5.07 0.72
C ASP A 263 -9.73 -3.82 1.52
N ILE A 264 -9.12 -4.01 2.71
CA ILE A 264 -8.80 -2.90 3.60
C ILE A 264 -7.66 -2.06 3.03
N LEU A 265 -6.58 -2.69 2.56
CA LEU A 265 -5.44 -1.95 2.02
C LEU A 265 -5.81 -1.21 0.74
N ASN A 266 -6.51 -1.83 -0.20
CA ASN A 266 -6.97 -1.15 -1.41
C ASN A 266 -7.88 0.04 -1.09
N GLN A 267 -8.72 -0.09 -0.06
CA GLN A 267 -9.61 1.00 0.36
C GLN A 267 -8.84 2.19 0.96
N ILE A 268 -7.80 1.96 1.77
CA ILE A 268 -7.11 3.05 2.48
C ILE A 268 -5.84 3.55 1.76
N ALA A 269 -5.13 2.71 1.01
CA ALA A 269 -3.89 3.07 0.30
C ALA A 269 -4.12 4.19 -0.72
N PHE A 270 -5.30 4.24 -1.34
CA PHE A 270 -5.70 5.32 -2.23
C PHE A 270 -5.55 6.72 -1.61
N TYR A 271 -5.68 6.85 -0.29
CA TYR A 271 -5.68 8.13 0.41
C TYR A 271 -4.34 8.49 1.06
N PHE A 272 -3.34 7.61 0.99
CA PHE A 272 -2.10 7.72 1.76
C PHE A 272 -0.86 7.59 0.86
N HIS A 273 -0.64 8.57 -0.03
CA HIS A 273 0.60 8.77 -0.80
C HIS A 273 0.93 10.25 -1.09
#